data_AF-A0A8W8KJL7-F1
#
_entry.id   AF-A0A8W8KJL7-F1
#
_cell.length_a   1.000
_cell.length_b   1.000
_cell.length_c   1.000
_cell.angle_alpha   90.00
_cell.angle_beta   90.00
_cell.angle_gamma   90.00
#
_symmetry.space_group_name_H-M   'P 1'
#
loop_
_entity.id
_entity.type
_entity.pdbx_description
1 polymer ?
#
loop_
_entity_poly.entity_id
_entity_poly.type
_entity_poly.pdbx_seq_one_letter_code
_entity_poly.pdbx_strand_id
1 'polypeptide(L)'
;QNQSKAVAMTLTTMRAGLQRAYLDGLEFIRNKISDTETEVTKTRLSFYSCNETDEDSFLQYLKECNDHFLMANNELRRKNIKLEVIDSEMRIVTLLNHLREAAEFDKGEIAFITGFWENIKHTVESFHSLVDKFQTNVLNRLNQNCTSYNNADISLEVSNRYTEEISGYIAELERELTNMRLLMKTYDSGIHQDLFSQNSKFAEKVLVSCDLKAFPILRLAPDLAEKMENVCAIARKWLDRDEQYMYEVNNYIKETRNIAKKREEDLKNQKEKQKKIEKAVKTASILLHNNKEKLQKIESELNSLEGQLNGFKQEKKCKHTEKAQKSSMADFLSITMTQTRKNYNLQMKRQRLVKQVRELEEFLIGLERELSNVEDELMVKSQERILINEKVETSVKTYDTLKTDFEKYSDNLEKLEQEVNILSGQLLQLEIIQTYKTSPENVEQIFDRPQTVKLAPSLKEKIKRKRKGLPVTES
;
A
#
# COMPACT_ATOMS: atom_id res chain seq x y z
N GLN A 1 -18.30 -16.71 -20.80
CA GLN A 1 -16.87 -17.09 -20.64
C GLN A 1 -15.97 -16.63 -21.80
N ASN A 2 -16.39 -16.73 -23.07
CA ASN A 2 -15.56 -16.28 -24.22
C ASN A 2 -15.43 -14.75 -24.37
N GLN A 3 -16.45 -13.96 -24.01
CA GLN A 3 -16.36 -12.49 -24.02
C GLN A 3 -15.39 -11.93 -22.96
N SER A 4 -15.40 -12.45 -21.73
CA SER A 4 -14.48 -12.00 -20.68
C SER A 4 -13.01 -12.32 -20.99
N LYS A 5 -12.75 -13.45 -21.69
CA LYS A 5 -11.40 -13.79 -22.16
C LYS A 5 -10.93 -12.88 -23.30
N ALA A 6 -11.81 -12.53 -24.24
CA ALA A 6 -11.49 -11.60 -25.33
C ALA A 6 -11.18 -10.19 -24.80
N VAL A 7 -11.98 -9.67 -23.86
CA VAL A 7 -11.75 -8.36 -23.23
C VAL A 7 -10.44 -8.33 -22.43
N ALA A 8 -10.14 -9.41 -21.68
CA ALA A 8 -8.88 -9.53 -20.95
C ALA A 8 -7.65 -9.59 -21.89
N MET A 9 -7.75 -10.29 -23.03
CA MET A 9 -6.69 -10.30 -24.05
C MET A 9 -6.47 -8.90 -24.63
N THR A 10 -7.51 -8.19 -25.05
CA THR A 10 -7.38 -6.85 -25.64
C THR A 10 -6.78 -5.84 -24.65
N LEU A 11 -7.16 -5.89 -23.37
CA LEU A 11 -6.59 -5.04 -22.32
C LEU A 11 -5.11 -5.36 -22.06
N THR A 12 -4.72 -6.64 -22.14
CA THR A 12 -3.33 -7.06 -21.96
C THR A 12 -2.45 -6.61 -23.14
N THR A 13 -2.95 -6.73 -24.38
CA THR A 13 -2.25 -6.26 -25.58
C THR A 13 -2.11 -4.74 -25.61
N MET A 14 -3.14 -3.99 -25.19
CA MET A 14 -3.06 -2.53 -25.06
C MET A 14 -2.06 -2.11 -23.97
N ARG A 15 -2.07 -2.74 -22.80
CA ARG A 15 -1.09 -2.46 -21.72
C ARG A 15 0.35 -2.74 -22.17
N ALA A 16 0.59 -3.82 -22.91
CA ALA A 16 1.91 -4.12 -23.49
C ALA A 16 2.35 -3.05 -24.51
N GLY A 17 1.43 -2.51 -25.30
CA GLY A 17 1.71 -1.41 -26.23
C GLY A 17 2.07 -0.10 -25.52
N LEU A 18 1.35 0.24 -24.45
CA LEU A 18 1.59 1.46 -23.66
C LEU A 18 2.93 1.40 -22.89
N GLN A 19 3.25 0.24 -22.30
CA GLN A 19 4.55 0.04 -21.66
C GLN A 19 5.69 0.15 -22.67
N ARG A 20 5.54 -0.43 -23.87
CA ARG A 20 6.53 -0.29 -24.93
C ARG A 20 6.75 1.17 -25.33
N ALA A 21 5.67 1.93 -25.52
CA ALA A 21 5.77 3.35 -25.86
C ALA A 21 6.48 4.17 -24.77
N TYR A 22 6.28 3.84 -23.50
CA TYR A 22 7.02 4.44 -22.39
C TYR A 22 8.52 4.11 -22.44
N LEU A 23 8.89 2.85 -22.66
CA LEU A 23 10.29 2.43 -22.81
C LEU A 23 10.97 3.10 -24.03
N ASP A 24 10.26 3.22 -25.15
CA ASP A 24 10.72 3.98 -26.31
C ASP A 24 10.95 5.47 -25.96
N GLY A 25 10.14 6.02 -25.06
CA GLY A 25 10.34 7.35 -24.49
C GLY A 25 11.60 7.46 -23.62
N LEU A 26 11.86 6.49 -22.74
CA LEU A 26 13.11 6.47 -21.96
C LEU A 26 14.33 6.38 -22.88
N GLU A 27 14.25 5.58 -23.93
CA GLU A 27 15.31 5.46 -24.95
C GLU A 27 15.54 6.79 -25.70
N PHE A 28 14.47 7.54 -25.97
CA PHE A 28 14.59 8.88 -26.52
C PHE A 28 15.40 9.81 -25.59
N ILE A 29 15.17 9.77 -24.27
CA ILE A 29 15.96 10.56 -23.30
C ILE A 29 17.42 10.05 -23.27
N ARG A 30 17.65 8.73 -23.30
CA ARG A 30 19.01 8.16 -23.39
C ARG A 30 19.77 8.68 -24.60
N ASN A 31 19.11 8.79 -25.75
CA ASN A 31 19.71 9.35 -26.95
C ASN A 31 20.10 10.83 -26.76
N LYS A 32 19.25 11.64 -26.12
CA LYS A 32 19.61 13.05 -25.79
C LYS A 32 20.79 13.16 -24.82
N ILE A 33 20.94 12.20 -23.90
CA ILE A 33 22.11 12.13 -23.03
C ILE A 33 23.36 11.77 -23.85
N SER A 34 23.29 10.77 -24.72
CA SER A 34 24.38 10.39 -25.63
C SER A 34 24.79 11.54 -26.58
N ASP A 35 23.83 12.32 -27.08
CA ASP A 35 24.09 13.53 -27.87
C ASP A 35 24.89 14.55 -27.04
N THR A 36 24.51 14.72 -25.77
CA THR A 36 25.21 15.63 -24.84
C THR A 36 26.63 15.16 -24.57
N GLU A 37 26.86 13.87 -24.29
CA GLU A 37 28.20 13.29 -24.08
C GLU A 37 29.08 13.44 -25.33
N THR A 38 28.49 13.31 -26.51
CA THR A 38 29.17 13.54 -27.79
C THR A 38 29.56 15.02 -27.95
N GLU A 39 28.67 15.96 -27.56
CA GLU A 39 28.98 17.39 -27.54
C GLU A 39 30.10 17.71 -26.51
N VAL A 40 30.07 17.12 -25.30
CA VAL A 40 31.17 17.26 -24.32
C VAL A 40 32.50 16.82 -24.92
N THR A 41 32.51 15.64 -25.56
CA THR A 41 33.72 15.10 -26.18
C THR A 41 34.25 16.02 -27.26
N LYS A 42 33.37 16.57 -28.12
CA LYS A 42 33.76 17.53 -29.16
C LYS A 42 34.33 18.83 -28.57
N THR A 43 33.68 19.39 -27.55
CA THR A 43 34.17 20.60 -26.87
C THR A 43 35.53 20.34 -26.23
N ARG A 44 35.71 19.18 -25.59
CA ARG A 44 37.00 18.77 -24.99
C ARG A 44 38.10 18.65 -26.04
N LEU A 45 37.85 17.93 -27.14
CA LEU A 45 38.81 17.74 -28.23
C LEU A 45 39.18 19.06 -28.91
N SER A 46 38.19 19.95 -29.11
CA SER A 46 38.42 21.28 -29.66
C SER A 46 39.31 22.13 -28.78
N PHE A 47 39.13 22.08 -27.45
CA PHE A 47 39.96 22.84 -26.51
C PHE A 47 41.43 22.38 -26.57
N TYR A 48 41.67 21.07 -26.53
CA TYR A 48 43.02 20.50 -26.60
C TYR A 48 43.60 20.42 -28.02
N SER A 49 42.86 20.86 -29.05
CA SER A 49 43.26 20.76 -30.46
C SER A 49 43.69 19.34 -30.87
N CYS A 50 42.99 18.33 -30.36
CA CYS A 50 43.28 16.91 -30.58
C CYS A 50 42.19 16.23 -31.41
N ASN A 51 42.55 15.20 -32.18
CA ASN A 51 41.60 14.43 -32.99
C ASN A 51 40.99 13.24 -32.24
N GLU A 52 41.66 12.77 -31.20
CA GLU A 52 41.28 11.58 -30.44
C GLU A 52 41.32 11.87 -28.93
N THR A 53 40.52 11.11 -28.17
CA THR A 53 40.48 11.25 -26.72
C THR A 53 41.69 10.52 -26.12
N ASP A 54 42.78 11.24 -25.96
CA ASP A 54 44.01 10.77 -25.32
C ASP A 54 44.37 11.69 -24.15
N GLU A 55 44.29 11.14 -22.94
CA GLU A 55 44.60 11.88 -21.71
C GLU A 55 46.06 12.37 -21.68
N ASP A 56 46.99 11.65 -22.28
CA ASP A 56 48.40 12.03 -22.29
C ASP A 56 48.63 13.25 -23.21
N SER A 57 47.98 13.27 -24.38
CA SER A 57 47.96 14.44 -25.27
C SER A 57 47.32 15.67 -24.60
N PHE A 58 46.21 15.50 -23.87
CA PHE A 58 45.58 16.60 -23.13
C PHE A 58 46.50 17.14 -22.04
N LEU A 59 47.17 16.25 -21.31
CA LEU A 59 48.12 16.63 -20.26
C LEU A 59 49.33 17.34 -20.85
N GLN A 60 49.81 16.90 -22.01
CA GLN A 60 50.93 17.54 -22.70
C GLN A 60 50.59 18.97 -23.14
N TYR A 61 49.38 19.19 -23.69
CA TYR A 61 48.90 20.54 -24.00
C TYR A 61 48.86 21.44 -22.76
N LEU A 62 48.34 20.94 -21.63
CA LEU A 62 48.28 21.74 -20.39
C LEU A 62 49.66 22.05 -19.81
N LYS A 63 50.64 21.14 -19.97
CA LYS A 63 52.04 21.39 -19.62
C LYS A 63 52.65 22.49 -20.48
N GLU A 64 52.41 22.43 -21.79
CA GLU A 64 52.85 23.48 -22.71
C GLU A 64 52.24 24.83 -22.33
N CYS A 65 50.93 24.89 -22.06
CA CYS A 65 50.29 26.11 -21.55
C CYS A 65 50.93 26.61 -20.25
N ASN A 66 51.16 25.71 -19.28
CA ASN A 66 51.83 26.04 -18.03
C ASN A 66 53.22 26.66 -18.27
N ASP A 67 54.01 26.08 -19.18
CA ASP A 67 55.36 26.55 -19.47
C ASP A 67 55.33 27.95 -20.12
N HIS A 68 54.42 28.19 -21.07
CA HIS A 68 54.21 29.52 -21.65
C HIS A 68 53.79 30.56 -20.60
N PHE A 69 52.88 30.21 -19.68
CA PHE A 69 52.51 31.09 -18.57
C PHE A 69 53.66 31.34 -17.59
N LEU A 70 54.52 30.35 -17.33
CA LEU A 70 55.73 30.52 -16.53
C LEU A 70 56.76 31.43 -17.22
N MET A 71 56.96 31.29 -18.54
CA MET A 71 57.84 32.16 -19.32
C MET A 71 57.36 33.61 -19.27
N ALA A 72 56.06 33.83 -19.50
CA ALA A 72 55.43 35.14 -19.34
C ALA A 72 55.67 35.74 -17.94
N ASN A 73 55.43 34.97 -16.87
CA ASN A 73 55.67 35.42 -15.50
C ASN A 73 57.15 35.76 -15.24
N ASN A 74 58.09 34.96 -15.76
CA ASN A 74 59.51 35.22 -15.59
C ASN A 74 59.95 36.54 -16.24
N GLU A 75 59.40 36.88 -17.40
CA GLU A 75 59.70 38.12 -18.10
C GLU A 75 59.10 39.35 -17.41
N LEU A 76 57.86 39.25 -16.92
CA LEU A 76 57.26 40.30 -16.09
C LEU A 76 58.07 40.53 -14.80
N ARG A 77 58.56 39.45 -14.19
CA ARG A 77 59.41 39.53 -12.99
C ARG A 77 60.73 40.25 -13.27
N ARG A 78 61.38 40.00 -14.42
CA ARG A 78 62.61 40.72 -14.83
C ARG A 78 62.38 42.22 -14.99
N LYS A 79 61.15 42.62 -15.34
CA LYS A 79 60.73 44.03 -15.48
C LYS A 79 60.18 44.63 -14.18
N ASN A 80 60.35 43.95 -13.04
CA ASN A 80 59.84 44.36 -11.72
C ASN A 80 58.31 44.55 -11.66
N ILE A 81 57.55 43.87 -12.53
CA ILE A 81 56.09 43.85 -12.49
C ILE A 81 55.64 42.77 -11.50
N LYS A 82 54.66 43.10 -10.65
CA LYS A 82 54.13 42.17 -9.65
C LYS A 82 53.38 41.04 -10.34
N LEU A 83 53.72 39.79 -10.01
CA LEU A 83 53.01 38.62 -10.51
C LEU A 83 51.66 38.46 -9.81
N GLU A 84 50.66 38.10 -10.59
CA GLU A 84 49.31 37.82 -10.12
C GLU A 84 48.96 36.37 -10.42
N VAL A 85 48.04 35.81 -9.63
CA VAL A 85 47.46 34.50 -9.90
C VAL A 85 46.55 34.63 -11.13
N ILE A 86 46.74 33.74 -12.11
CA ILE A 86 45.92 33.70 -13.32
C ILE A 86 44.74 32.76 -13.07
N ASP A 87 43.68 33.33 -12.52
CA ASP A 87 42.45 32.63 -12.12
C ASP A 87 41.21 33.12 -12.87
N SER A 88 41.35 33.97 -13.88
CA SER A 88 40.22 34.60 -14.57
C SER A 88 40.60 35.21 -15.91
N GLU A 89 39.58 35.50 -16.73
CA GLU A 89 39.73 36.22 -17.99
C GLU A 89 40.46 37.55 -17.79
N MET A 90 40.02 38.35 -16.81
CA MET A 90 40.63 39.65 -16.53
C MET A 90 42.13 39.53 -16.23
N ARG A 91 42.55 38.49 -15.51
CA ARG A 91 43.97 38.26 -15.19
C ARG A 91 44.80 37.86 -16.42
N ILE A 92 44.24 37.07 -17.34
CA ILE A 92 44.90 36.76 -18.61
C ILE A 92 45.05 38.03 -19.47
N VAL A 93 44.00 38.83 -19.57
CA VAL A 93 44.03 40.08 -20.35
C VAL A 93 45.04 41.07 -19.78
N THR A 94 45.08 41.23 -18.45
CA THR A 94 46.08 42.07 -17.77
C THR A 94 47.51 41.55 -18.01
N LEU A 95 47.72 40.23 -17.93
CA LEU A 95 49.00 39.61 -18.27
C LEU A 95 49.43 39.97 -19.71
N LEU A 96 48.54 39.76 -20.68
CA LEU A 96 48.80 40.05 -22.10
C LEU A 96 49.13 41.53 -22.35
N ASN A 97 48.45 42.45 -21.68
CA ASN A 97 48.72 43.89 -21.82
C ASN A 97 50.12 44.25 -21.27
N HIS A 98 50.49 43.75 -20.09
CA HIS A 98 51.84 43.96 -19.55
C HIS A 98 52.94 43.35 -20.45
N LEU A 99 52.69 42.18 -21.05
CA LEU A 99 53.63 41.57 -22.00
C LEU A 99 53.76 42.37 -23.30
N ARG A 100 52.69 43.01 -23.78
CA ARG A 100 52.73 43.86 -24.98
C ARG A 100 53.48 45.17 -24.75
N GLU A 101 53.35 45.75 -23.56
CA GLU A 101 54.11 46.94 -23.14
C GLU A 101 55.61 46.63 -22.97
N ALA A 102 55.93 45.38 -22.64
CA ALA A 102 57.27 44.85 -22.57
C ALA A 102 57.88 44.68 -23.98
N ALA A 103 58.35 45.76 -24.61
CA ALA A 103 58.86 45.86 -25.99
C ALA A 103 59.85 44.80 -26.53
N GLU A 104 60.42 43.93 -25.67
CA GLU A 104 61.40 42.89 -26.02
C GLU A 104 60.84 41.45 -25.87
N PHE A 105 59.57 41.29 -25.46
CA PHE A 105 58.99 39.95 -25.27
C PHE A 105 58.60 39.30 -26.61
N ASP A 106 58.71 37.97 -26.70
CA ASP A 106 58.48 37.23 -27.93
C ASP A 106 57.01 37.35 -28.40
N LYS A 107 56.82 37.73 -29.67
CA LYS A 107 55.49 37.83 -30.29
C LYS A 107 54.83 36.45 -30.42
N GLY A 108 55.61 35.38 -30.54
CA GLY A 108 55.09 34.00 -30.56
C GLY A 108 54.40 33.63 -29.25
N GLU A 109 55.01 33.94 -28.12
CA GLU A 109 54.47 33.72 -26.78
C GLU A 109 53.16 34.51 -26.53
N ILE A 110 53.13 35.78 -26.94
CA ILE A 110 51.90 36.60 -26.85
C ILE A 110 50.78 35.99 -27.70
N ALA A 111 51.11 35.52 -28.92
CA ALA A 111 50.13 34.89 -29.80
C ALA A 111 49.60 33.58 -29.22
N PHE A 112 50.46 32.75 -28.61
CA PHE A 112 50.05 31.50 -27.96
C PHE A 112 49.08 31.76 -26.79
N ILE A 113 49.43 32.65 -25.85
CA ILE A 113 48.58 32.96 -24.69
C ILE A 113 47.27 33.62 -25.14
N THR A 114 47.29 34.43 -26.20
CA THR A 114 46.06 34.98 -26.81
C THR A 114 45.19 33.87 -27.38
N GLY A 115 45.76 32.89 -28.08
CA GLY A 115 45.03 31.72 -28.59
C GLY A 115 44.44 30.86 -27.48
N PHE A 116 45.18 30.63 -26.39
CA PHE A 116 44.65 29.94 -25.20
C PHE A 116 43.44 30.68 -24.62
N TRP A 117 43.53 32.02 -24.48
CA TRP A 117 42.43 32.84 -23.98
C TRP A 117 41.17 32.73 -24.84
N GLU A 118 41.31 32.81 -26.17
CA GLU A 118 40.18 32.65 -27.09
C GLU A 118 39.58 31.23 -27.00
N ASN A 119 40.43 30.20 -26.92
CA ASN A 119 39.99 28.81 -26.80
C ASN A 119 39.23 28.54 -25.50
N ILE A 120 39.72 29.04 -24.36
CA ILE A 120 39.04 28.83 -23.08
C ILE A 120 37.70 29.59 -23.04
N LYS A 121 37.65 30.80 -23.60
CA LYS A 121 36.41 31.57 -23.72
C LYS A 121 35.36 30.83 -24.54
N HIS A 122 35.74 30.35 -25.72
CA HIS A 122 34.85 29.57 -26.58
C HIS A 122 34.37 28.28 -25.90
N THR A 123 35.25 27.65 -25.12
CA THR A 123 34.94 26.45 -24.33
C THR A 123 33.91 26.74 -23.24
N VAL A 124 34.08 27.83 -22.48
CA VAL A 124 33.11 28.25 -21.44
C VAL A 124 31.75 28.61 -22.06
N GLU A 125 31.72 29.29 -23.20
CA GLU A 125 30.47 29.57 -23.94
C GLU A 125 29.79 28.28 -24.45
N SER A 126 30.59 27.32 -24.93
CA SER A 126 30.10 26.00 -25.36
C SER A 126 29.46 25.23 -24.20
N PHE A 127 30.09 25.22 -23.02
CA PHE A 127 29.53 24.58 -21.83
C PHE A 127 28.26 25.27 -21.32
N HIS A 128 28.15 26.60 -21.39
CA HIS A 128 26.90 27.29 -21.09
C HIS A 128 25.75 26.80 -21.98
N SER A 129 25.97 26.79 -23.30
CA SER A 129 24.98 26.30 -24.27
C SER A 129 24.61 24.84 -24.01
N LEU A 130 25.60 24.01 -23.67
CA LEU A 130 25.40 22.60 -23.37
C LEU A 130 24.57 22.37 -22.11
N VAL A 131 24.84 23.12 -21.04
CA VAL A 131 24.05 23.09 -19.79
C VAL A 131 22.59 23.46 -20.05
N ASP A 132 22.34 24.51 -20.84
CA ASP A 132 20.99 24.96 -21.16
C ASP A 132 20.23 23.94 -22.02
N LYS A 133 20.92 23.35 -23.01
CA LYS A 133 20.38 22.24 -23.80
C LYS A 133 20.06 21.04 -22.93
N PHE A 134 20.96 20.65 -22.02
CA PHE A 134 20.75 19.51 -21.14
C PHE A 134 19.57 19.76 -20.17
N GLN A 135 19.50 20.94 -19.56
CA GLN A 135 18.40 21.34 -18.69
C GLN A 135 17.05 21.19 -19.42
N THR A 136 16.99 21.73 -20.64
CA THR A 136 15.75 21.74 -21.44
C THR A 136 15.41 20.36 -21.96
N ASN A 137 16.40 19.61 -22.46
CA ASN A 137 16.17 18.38 -23.20
C ASN A 137 16.19 17.11 -22.36
N VAL A 138 16.83 17.12 -21.20
CA VAL A 138 16.98 15.94 -20.34
C VAL A 138 16.35 16.21 -18.99
N LEU A 139 16.87 17.16 -18.21
CA LEU A 139 16.48 17.33 -16.82
C LEU A 139 14.99 17.65 -16.64
N ASN A 140 14.44 18.56 -17.45
CA ASN A 140 13.01 18.87 -17.39
C ASN A 140 12.13 17.65 -17.71
N ARG A 141 12.57 16.79 -18.64
CA ARG A 141 11.84 15.57 -19.00
C ARG A 141 11.91 14.51 -17.90
N LEU A 142 13.07 14.35 -17.28
CA LEU A 142 13.25 13.46 -16.12
C LEU A 142 12.35 13.91 -14.95
N ASN A 143 12.36 15.20 -14.62
CA ASN A 143 11.51 15.76 -13.56
C ASN A 143 10.00 15.58 -13.83
N GLN A 144 9.58 15.67 -15.09
CA GLN A 144 8.16 15.55 -15.44
C GLN A 144 7.68 14.10 -15.52
N ASN A 145 8.51 13.19 -16.04
CA ASN A 145 8.07 11.85 -16.43
C ASN A 145 8.66 10.73 -15.55
N CYS A 146 9.85 10.94 -15.02
CA CYS A 146 10.62 9.97 -14.23
C CYS A 146 10.53 10.26 -12.72
N THR A 147 9.38 10.74 -12.24
CA THR A 147 9.11 10.94 -10.81
C THR A 147 8.17 9.87 -10.26
N SER A 148 8.14 9.72 -8.94
CA SER A 148 7.20 8.84 -8.26
C SER A 148 5.78 9.41 -8.33
N TYR A 149 4.80 8.52 -8.36
CA TYR A 149 3.42 8.92 -8.20
C TYR A 149 3.19 9.29 -6.73
N ASN A 150 3.31 10.58 -6.41
CA ASN A 150 3.08 11.11 -5.07
C ASN A 150 1.58 11.29 -4.83
N ASN A 151 0.94 10.25 -4.32
CA ASN A 151 -0.38 10.36 -3.73
C ASN A 151 -0.28 9.94 -2.27
N ALA A 152 -0.67 10.83 -1.35
CA ALA A 152 -0.45 10.70 0.10
C ALA A 152 -1.09 9.42 0.69
N ASP A 153 -2.03 8.81 -0.03
CA ASP A 153 -2.76 7.61 0.37
C ASP A 153 -2.09 6.29 -0.08
N ILE A 154 -0.97 6.35 -0.82
CA ILE A 154 -0.29 5.17 -1.39
C ILE A 154 1.02 4.89 -0.64
N SER A 155 0.97 4.00 0.34
CA SER A 155 2.15 3.51 1.07
C SER A 155 2.60 2.15 0.51
N LEU A 156 3.16 2.15 -0.70
CA LEU A 156 3.84 0.98 -1.25
C LEU A 156 5.34 1.12 -1.02
N GLU A 157 5.96 0.11 -0.39
CA GLU A 157 7.40 0.10 -0.07
C GLU A 157 8.28 0.38 -1.31
N VAL A 158 7.90 -0.22 -2.45
CA VAL A 158 8.57 -0.05 -3.74
C VAL A 158 8.56 1.40 -4.20
N SER A 159 7.44 2.11 -4.01
CA SER A 159 7.28 3.53 -4.37
C SER A 159 8.03 4.45 -3.40
N ASN A 160 8.08 4.10 -2.12
CA ASN A 160 8.83 4.87 -1.12
C ASN A 160 10.33 4.82 -1.41
N ARG A 161 10.86 3.60 -1.61
CA ARG A 161 12.26 3.39 -1.98
C ARG A 161 12.63 4.12 -3.27
N TYR A 162 11.76 4.05 -4.28
CA TYR A 162 11.96 4.75 -5.54
C TYR A 162 12.00 6.28 -5.39
N THR A 163 11.10 6.84 -4.57
CA THR A 163 11.05 8.29 -4.29
C THR A 163 12.33 8.77 -3.60
N GLU A 164 12.84 8.00 -2.64
CA GLU A 164 14.07 8.34 -1.90
C GLU A 164 15.28 8.37 -2.82
N GLU A 165 15.47 7.33 -3.64
CA GLU A 165 16.59 7.24 -4.58
C GLU A 165 16.57 8.38 -5.61
N ILE A 166 15.40 8.72 -6.15
CA ILE A 166 15.28 9.82 -7.12
C ILE A 166 15.52 11.18 -6.49
N SER A 167 15.04 11.38 -5.27
CA SER A 167 15.32 12.62 -4.54
C SER A 167 16.82 12.83 -4.38
N GLY A 168 17.59 11.74 -4.17
CA GLY A 168 19.04 11.74 -4.21
C GLY A 168 19.60 12.18 -5.56
N TYR A 169 19.16 11.54 -6.67
CA TYR A 169 19.64 11.90 -8.01
C TYR A 169 19.31 13.34 -8.42
N ILE A 170 18.12 13.85 -8.07
CA ILE A 170 17.72 15.23 -8.31
C ILE A 170 18.66 16.19 -7.58
N ALA A 171 18.88 15.96 -6.28
CA ALA A 171 19.74 16.81 -5.47
C ALA A 171 21.19 16.81 -5.97
N GLU A 172 21.72 15.65 -6.37
CA GLU A 172 23.06 15.53 -6.95
C GLU A 172 23.18 16.26 -8.30
N LEU A 173 22.21 16.08 -9.21
CA LEU A 173 22.18 16.77 -10.51
C LEU A 173 22.09 18.28 -10.36
N GLU A 174 21.18 18.77 -9.51
CA GLU A 174 21.02 20.20 -9.26
C GLU A 174 22.28 20.81 -8.65
N ARG A 175 22.95 20.08 -7.75
CA ARG A 175 24.22 20.51 -7.16
C ARG A 175 25.31 20.62 -8.23
N GLU A 176 25.53 19.60 -9.06
CA GLU A 176 26.59 19.63 -10.07
C GLU A 176 26.31 20.70 -11.14
N LEU A 177 25.07 20.84 -11.60
CA LEU A 177 24.69 21.91 -12.55
C LEU A 177 24.86 23.30 -11.94
N THR A 178 24.54 23.48 -10.66
CA THR A 178 24.75 24.76 -9.96
C THR A 178 26.23 25.07 -9.82
N ASN A 179 27.04 24.09 -9.41
CA ASN A 179 28.49 24.24 -9.31
C ASN A 179 29.10 24.63 -10.66
N MET A 180 28.68 23.98 -11.74
CA MET A 180 29.13 24.30 -13.09
C MET A 180 28.74 25.72 -13.50
N ARG A 181 27.49 26.12 -13.30
CA ARG A 181 27.03 27.50 -13.58
C ARG A 181 27.81 28.54 -12.80
N LEU A 182 28.13 28.27 -11.53
CA LEU A 182 28.93 29.17 -10.70
C LEU A 182 30.38 29.27 -11.20
N LEU A 183 31.02 28.15 -11.55
CA LEU A 183 32.36 28.15 -12.14
C LEU A 183 32.40 28.96 -13.44
N MET A 184 31.45 28.73 -14.34
CA MET A 184 31.39 29.45 -15.61
C MET A 184 31.08 30.94 -15.43
N LYS A 185 30.25 31.31 -14.44
CA LYS A 185 29.95 32.73 -14.13
C LYS A 185 31.13 33.48 -13.51
N THR A 186 31.98 32.77 -12.77
CA THR A 186 33.11 33.38 -12.05
C THR A 186 34.41 33.40 -12.83
N TYR A 187 34.44 32.74 -13.99
CA TYR A 187 35.51 32.84 -14.98
C TYR A 187 35.97 34.29 -15.27
N ASP A 188 35.04 35.24 -15.34
CA ASP A 188 35.38 36.63 -15.69
C ASP A 188 36.21 37.33 -14.59
N SER A 189 35.95 37.00 -13.31
CA SER A 189 36.39 37.82 -12.15
C SER A 189 37.14 37.09 -11.05
N GLY A 190 37.31 35.77 -11.17
CA GLY A 190 38.13 34.94 -10.30
C GLY A 190 37.43 33.61 -10.04
N ILE A 191 38.04 32.49 -10.46
CA ILE A 191 37.43 31.17 -10.35
C ILE A 191 37.34 30.71 -8.88
N HIS A 192 36.15 30.26 -8.50
CA HIS A 192 35.90 29.55 -7.24
C HIS A 192 36.51 28.14 -7.26
N GLN A 193 37.78 28.04 -6.87
CA GLN A 193 38.54 26.78 -6.87
C GLN A 193 37.97 25.73 -5.91
N ASP A 194 37.20 26.15 -4.90
CA ASP A 194 36.48 25.27 -3.97
C ASP A 194 35.39 24.42 -4.66
N LEU A 195 34.92 24.86 -5.83
CA LEU A 195 33.92 24.14 -6.63
C LEU A 195 34.53 23.08 -7.56
N PHE A 196 35.86 23.03 -7.69
CA PHE A 196 36.53 22.02 -8.49
C PHE A 196 36.32 20.61 -7.94
N SER A 197 36.25 19.65 -8.86
CA SER A 197 35.99 18.24 -8.56
C SER A 197 37.17 17.64 -7.79
N GLN A 198 36.93 17.15 -6.57
CA GLN A 198 38.00 16.69 -5.69
C GLN A 198 38.52 15.27 -6.01
N ASN A 199 37.71 14.43 -6.65
CA ASN A 199 37.98 13.00 -6.84
C ASN A 199 38.24 12.59 -8.30
N SER A 200 38.71 13.53 -9.11
CA SER A 200 38.98 13.30 -10.53
C SER A 200 40.36 12.72 -10.76
N LYS A 201 40.44 11.57 -11.44
CA LYS A 201 41.72 10.98 -11.87
C LYS A 201 42.49 11.90 -12.81
N PHE A 202 41.79 12.61 -13.69
CA PHE A 202 42.45 13.55 -14.61
C PHE A 202 42.87 14.83 -13.89
N ALA A 203 42.04 15.37 -12.98
CA ALA A 203 42.42 16.56 -12.23
C ALA A 203 43.63 16.31 -11.30
N GLU A 204 43.78 15.10 -10.76
CA GLU A 204 45.01 14.69 -10.03
C GLU A 204 46.25 14.78 -10.93
N LYS A 205 46.18 14.29 -12.17
CA LYS A 205 47.30 14.40 -13.13
C LYS A 205 47.64 15.86 -13.46
N VAL A 206 46.63 16.72 -13.63
CA VAL A 206 46.81 18.16 -13.87
C VAL A 206 47.43 18.86 -12.66
N LEU A 207 46.99 18.52 -11.44
CA LEU A 207 47.55 19.05 -10.18
C LEU A 207 49.05 18.76 -10.03
N VAL A 208 49.50 17.60 -10.51
CA VAL A 208 50.92 17.20 -10.46
C VAL A 208 51.74 17.88 -11.56
N SER A 209 51.13 18.13 -12.71
CA SER A 209 51.84 18.54 -13.93
C SER A 209 51.89 20.06 -14.15
N CYS A 210 50.97 20.81 -13.55
CA CYS A 210 50.85 22.26 -13.73
C CYS A 210 50.90 22.98 -12.39
N ASP A 211 51.42 24.21 -12.36
CA ASP A 211 51.39 25.07 -11.17
C ASP A 211 50.01 25.70 -11.01
N LEU A 212 49.05 24.92 -10.50
CA LEU A 212 47.67 25.39 -10.28
C LEU A 212 47.55 26.40 -9.13
N LYS A 213 48.62 26.67 -8.37
CA LYS A 213 48.63 27.78 -7.41
C LYS A 213 48.82 29.12 -8.11
N ALA A 214 49.64 29.13 -9.15
CA ALA A 214 49.87 30.31 -9.99
C ALA A 214 48.84 30.41 -11.13
N PHE A 215 48.42 29.29 -11.71
CA PHE A 215 47.53 29.22 -12.88
C PHE A 215 46.31 28.31 -12.67
N PRO A 216 45.42 28.60 -11.70
CA PRO A 216 44.17 27.84 -11.51
C PRO A 216 43.33 27.69 -12.78
N ILE A 217 43.42 28.66 -13.70
CA ILE A 217 42.67 28.69 -14.95
C ILE A 217 42.87 27.44 -15.83
N LEU A 218 44.04 26.79 -15.75
CA LEU A 218 44.36 25.58 -16.53
C LEU A 218 43.46 24.39 -16.16
N ARG A 219 42.86 24.41 -14.97
CA ARG A 219 41.96 23.35 -14.50
C ARG A 219 40.51 23.55 -14.97
N LEU A 220 40.13 24.75 -15.40
CA LEU A 220 38.73 25.10 -15.64
C LEU A 220 38.07 24.23 -16.71
N ALA A 221 38.60 24.21 -17.93
CA ALA A 221 38.04 23.41 -19.02
C ALA A 221 37.97 21.90 -18.73
N PRO A 222 39.03 21.24 -18.20
CA PRO A 222 38.94 19.84 -17.79
C PRO A 222 37.86 19.58 -16.73
N ASP A 223 37.73 20.46 -15.74
CA ASP A 223 36.78 20.28 -14.65
C ASP A 223 35.32 20.47 -15.12
N LEU A 224 35.08 21.45 -16.01
CA LEU A 224 33.76 21.63 -16.65
C LEU A 224 33.37 20.41 -17.49
N ALA A 225 34.31 19.83 -18.25
CA ALA A 225 34.06 18.61 -19.04
C ALA A 225 33.65 17.44 -18.15
N GLU A 226 34.42 17.18 -17.09
CA GLU A 226 34.15 16.09 -16.16
C GLU A 226 32.83 16.27 -15.40
N LYS A 227 32.54 17.48 -14.91
CA LYS A 227 31.24 17.75 -14.28
C LYS A 227 30.09 17.46 -15.23
N MET A 228 30.25 17.75 -16.53
CA MET A 228 29.20 17.46 -17.51
C MET A 228 29.07 15.96 -17.79
N GLU A 229 30.17 15.23 -17.84
CA GLU A 229 30.17 13.76 -17.91
C GLU A 229 29.48 13.16 -16.68
N ASN A 230 29.75 13.67 -15.48
CA ASN A 230 29.09 13.24 -14.24
C ASN A 230 27.59 13.53 -14.25
N VAL A 231 27.17 14.70 -14.71
CA VAL A 231 25.76 15.05 -14.91
C VAL A 231 25.08 14.04 -15.86
N CYS A 232 25.73 13.68 -16.97
CA CYS A 232 25.21 12.68 -17.90
C CYS A 232 25.12 11.29 -17.25
N ALA A 233 26.14 10.89 -16.48
CA ALA A 233 26.17 9.61 -15.77
C ALA A 233 25.06 9.49 -14.70
N ILE A 234 24.81 10.56 -13.93
CA ILE A 234 23.72 10.57 -12.93
C ILE A 234 22.35 10.48 -13.64
N ALA A 235 22.16 11.19 -14.75
CA ALA A 235 20.93 11.10 -15.53
C ALA A 235 20.69 9.70 -16.11
N ARG A 236 21.74 8.99 -16.55
CA ARG A 236 21.63 7.57 -16.96
C ARG A 236 21.19 6.67 -15.81
N LYS A 237 21.81 6.82 -14.62
CA LYS A 237 21.42 6.06 -13.41
C LYS A 237 19.95 6.28 -13.05
N TRP A 238 19.48 7.52 -13.15
CA TRP A 238 18.07 7.83 -12.93
C TRP A 238 17.16 7.11 -13.94
N LEU A 239 17.47 7.17 -15.25
CA LEU A 239 16.68 6.46 -16.27
C LEU A 239 16.65 4.95 -16.05
N ASP A 240 17.81 4.33 -15.79
CA ASP A 240 17.91 2.89 -15.56
C ASP A 240 17.11 2.48 -14.32
N ARG A 241 17.09 3.33 -13.29
CA ARG A 241 16.29 3.10 -12.10
C ARG A 241 14.79 3.25 -12.34
N ASP A 242 14.36 4.23 -13.13
CA ASP A 242 12.95 4.40 -13.52
C ASP A 242 12.46 3.20 -14.36
N GLU A 243 13.29 2.73 -15.29
CA GLU A 243 13.00 1.50 -16.05
C GLU A 243 12.87 0.28 -15.13
N GLN A 244 13.82 0.11 -14.19
CA GLN A 244 13.75 -0.95 -13.19
C GLN A 244 12.49 -0.85 -12.33
N TYR A 245 12.11 0.36 -11.90
CA TYR A 245 10.89 0.59 -11.12
C TYR A 245 9.64 0.14 -11.89
N MET A 246 9.57 0.41 -13.20
CA MET A 246 8.46 -0.07 -14.03
C MET A 246 8.40 -1.60 -14.13
N TYR A 247 9.55 -2.29 -14.15
CA TYR A 247 9.59 -3.75 -14.08
C TYR A 247 9.17 -4.27 -12.70
N GLU A 248 9.62 -3.64 -11.62
CA GLU A 248 9.21 -3.95 -10.25
C GLU A 248 7.69 -3.84 -10.11
N VAL A 249 7.10 -2.70 -10.45
CA VAL A 249 5.64 -2.47 -10.40
C VAL A 249 4.88 -3.55 -11.18
N ASN A 250 5.33 -3.89 -12.39
CA ASN A 250 4.71 -4.94 -13.20
C ASN A 250 4.76 -6.33 -12.53
N ASN A 251 5.89 -6.67 -11.90
CA ASN A 251 6.05 -7.94 -11.21
C ASN A 251 5.16 -7.99 -9.96
N TYR A 252 5.15 -6.91 -9.16
CA TYR A 252 4.26 -6.79 -8.00
C TYR A 252 2.79 -6.89 -8.39
N ILE A 253 2.37 -6.31 -9.52
CA ILE A 253 1.00 -6.47 -10.04
C ILE A 253 0.69 -7.95 -10.33
N LYS A 254 1.58 -8.67 -11.00
CA LYS A 254 1.38 -10.09 -11.33
C LYS A 254 1.30 -10.95 -10.07
N GLU A 255 2.22 -10.75 -9.13
CA GLU A 255 2.28 -11.48 -7.87
C GLU A 255 1.05 -11.19 -7.00
N THR A 256 0.72 -9.91 -6.80
CA THR A 256 -0.43 -9.48 -6.00
C THR A 256 -1.74 -9.99 -6.60
N ARG A 257 -1.92 -9.98 -7.93
CA ARG A 257 -3.10 -10.60 -8.58
C ARG A 257 -3.20 -12.09 -8.30
N ASN A 258 -2.10 -12.83 -8.37
CA ASN A 258 -2.11 -14.27 -8.12
C ASN A 258 -2.45 -14.58 -6.66
N ILE A 259 -1.88 -13.82 -5.72
CA ILE A 259 -2.16 -13.96 -4.29
C ILE A 259 -3.61 -13.57 -4.01
N ALA A 260 -4.08 -12.42 -4.49
CA ALA A 260 -5.45 -11.96 -4.31
C ALA A 260 -6.47 -12.98 -4.83
N LYS A 261 -6.27 -13.52 -6.03
CA LYS A 261 -7.14 -14.55 -6.61
C LYS A 261 -7.21 -15.81 -5.75
N LYS A 262 -6.06 -16.27 -5.23
CA LYS A 262 -6.02 -17.45 -4.34
C LYS A 262 -6.76 -17.17 -3.04
N ARG A 263 -6.57 -15.99 -2.45
CA ARG A 263 -7.26 -15.58 -1.21
C ARG A 263 -8.75 -15.36 -1.40
N GLU A 264 -9.18 -14.84 -2.54
CA GLU A 264 -10.61 -14.72 -2.90
C GLU A 264 -11.28 -16.10 -3.02
N GLU A 265 -10.58 -17.08 -3.62
CA GLU A 265 -11.07 -18.46 -3.70
C GLU A 265 -11.15 -19.11 -2.31
N ASP A 266 -10.12 -18.91 -1.48
CA ASP A 266 -10.14 -19.33 -0.07
C ASP A 266 -11.31 -18.68 0.69
N LEU A 267 -11.54 -17.38 0.51
CA LEU A 267 -12.63 -16.64 1.13
C LEU A 267 -13.99 -17.18 0.71
N LYS A 268 -14.19 -17.47 -0.57
CA LYS A 268 -15.42 -18.07 -1.08
C LYS A 268 -15.67 -19.45 -0.45
N ASN A 269 -14.63 -20.28 -0.38
CA ASN A 269 -14.70 -21.61 0.23
C ASN A 269 -15.02 -21.53 1.74
N GLN A 270 -14.45 -20.56 2.46
CA GLN A 270 -14.75 -20.36 3.88
C GLN A 270 -16.16 -19.81 4.12
N LYS A 271 -16.65 -18.90 3.27
CA LYS A 271 -18.06 -18.42 3.33
C LYS A 271 -19.05 -19.56 3.13
N GLU A 272 -18.76 -20.51 2.23
CA GLU A 272 -19.61 -21.69 2.04
C GLU A 272 -19.58 -22.62 3.26
N LYS A 273 -18.43 -22.79 3.91
CA LYS A 273 -18.31 -23.56 5.17
C LYS A 273 -19.06 -22.87 6.32
N GLN A 274 -18.91 -21.55 6.48
CA GLN A 274 -19.62 -20.78 7.50
C GLN A 274 -21.14 -20.96 7.38
N LYS A 275 -21.71 -20.90 6.16
CA LYS A 275 -23.14 -21.15 5.94
C LYS A 275 -23.60 -22.54 6.39
N LYS A 276 -22.73 -23.57 6.29
CA LYS A 276 -23.05 -24.92 6.77
C LYS A 276 -23.05 -24.99 8.30
N ILE A 277 -22.06 -24.37 8.94
CA ILE A 277 -21.95 -24.31 10.40
C ILE A 277 -23.09 -23.48 10.99
N GLU A 278 -23.42 -22.32 10.39
CA GLU A 278 -24.53 -21.47 10.80
C GLU A 278 -25.87 -22.24 10.80
N LYS A 279 -26.12 -23.03 9.75
CA LYS A 279 -27.29 -23.92 9.69
C LYS A 279 -27.28 -24.96 10.82
N ALA A 280 -26.13 -25.56 11.11
CA ALA A 280 -26.00 -26.53 12.20
C ALA A 280 -26.27 -25.88 13.57
N VAL A 281 -25.74 -24.68 13.83
CA VAL A 281 -26.00 -23.90 15.04
C VAL A 281 -27.48 -23.55 15.18
N LYS A 282 -28.14 -23.12 14.10
CA LYS A 282 -29.60 -22.84 14.11
C LYS A 282 -30.41 -24.09 14.44
N THR A 283 -30.09 -25.23 13.83
CA THR A 283 -30.76 -26.50 14.12
C THR A 283 -30.55 -26.94 15.57
N ALA A 284 -29.32 -26.83 16.10
CA ALA A 284 -29.01 -27.15 17.49
C ALA A 284 -29.74 -26.23 18.48
N SER A 285 -29.85 -24.94 18.16
CA SER A 285 -30.61 -23.95 18.95
C SER A 285 -32.10 -24.30 19.03
N ILE A 286 -32.72 -24.62 17.89
CA ILE A 286 -34.13 -25.02 17.82
C ILE A 286 -34.35 -26.30 18.64
N LEU A 287 -33.46 -27.29 18.52
CA LEU A 287 -33.57 -28.55 19.25
C LEU A 287 -33.42 -28.34 20.77
N LEU A 288 -32.46 -27.50 21.19
CA LEU A 288 -32.28 -27.12 22.58
C LEU A 288 -33.53 -26.42 23.14
N HIS A 289 -34.11 -25.48 22.38
CA HIS A 289 -35.32 -24.78 22.78
C HIS A 289 -36.50 -25.73 22.95
N ASN A 290 -36.75 -26.60 21.97
CA ASN A 290 -37.81 -27.60 22.02
C ASN A 290 -37.65 -28.56 23.21
N ASN A 291 -36.41 -28.96 23.54
CA ASN A 291 -36.15 -29.83 24.70
C ASN A 291 -36.40 -29.09 26.02
N LYS A 292 -36.03 -27.81 26.12
CA LYS A 292 -36.33 -26.98 27.30
C LYS A 292 -37.83 -26.76 27.49
N GLU A 293 -38.58 -26.50 26.43
CA GLU A 293 -40.04 -26.38 26.51
C GLU A 293 -40.71 -27.68 26.95
N LYS A 294 -40.25 -28.83 26.45
CA LYS A 294 -40.74 -30.15 26.90
C LYS A 294 -40.44 -30.38 28.38
N LEU A 295 -39.24 -30.03 28.83
CA LEU A 295 -38.87 -30.14 30.25
C LEU A 295 -39.79 -29.27 31.11
N GLN A 296 -40.03 -28.03 30.71
CA GLN A 296 -40.91 -27.10 31.44
C GLN A 296 -42.35 -27.62 31.53
N LYS A 297 -42.87 -28.23 30.45
CA LYS A 297 -44.20 -28.89 30.48
C LYS A 297 -44.23 -30.04 31.47
N ILE A 298 -43.25 -30.94 31.43
CA ILE A 298 -43.16 -32.07 32.37
C ILE A 298 -43.03 -31.58 33.82
N GLU A 299 -42.26 -30.52 34.08
CA GLU A 299 -42.13 -29.93 35.41
C GLU A 299 -43.44 -29.30 35.90
N SER A 300 -44.21 -28.67 35.01
CA SER A 300 -45.53 -28.15 35.35
C SER A 300 -46.55 -29.25 35.65
N GLU A 301 -46.51 -30.35 34.90
CA GLU A 301 -47.35 -31.55 35.12
C GLU A 301 -47.00 -32.20 36.46
N LEU A 302 -45.71 -32.36 36.76
CA LEU A 302 -45.24 -32.89 38.05
C LEU A 302 -45.69 -32.04 39.23
N ASN A 303 -45.56 -30.71 39.15
CA ASN A 303 -46.04 -29.81 40.20
C ASN A 303 -47.56 -29.93 40.42
N SER A 304 -48.33 -30.12 39.34
CA SER A 304 -49.77 -30.35 39.43
C SER A 304 -50.09 -31.69 40.09
N LEU A 305 -49.41 -32.77 39.69
CA LEU A 305 -49.57 -34.11 40.28
C LEU A 305 -49.17 -34.14 41.76
N GLU A 306 -48.06 -33.48 42.13
CA GLU A 306 -47.66 -33.29 43.53
C GLU A 306 -48.72 -32.53 44.33
N GLY A 307 -49.32 -31.48 43.74
CA GLY A 307 -50.44 -30.74 44.31
C GLY A 307 -51.66 -31.63 44.56
N GLN A 308 -52.05 -32.43 43.56
CA GLN A 308 -53.17 -33.39 43.67
C GLN A 308 -52.90 -34.46 44.72
N LEU A 309 -51.70 -35.03 44.74
CA LEU A 309 -51.28 -36.03 45.71
C LEU A 309 -51.39 -35.51 47.14
N ASN A 310 -50.90 -34.27 47.37
CA ASN A 310 -50.99 -33.62 48.68
C ASN A 310 -52.45 -33.35 49.07
N GLY A 311 -53.28 -32.92 48.11
CA GLY A 311 -54.73 -32.75 48.29
C GLY A 311 -55.40 -34.05 48.73
N PHE A 312 -55.20 -35.14 48.00
CA PHE A 312 -55.76 -36.45 48.34
C PHE A 312 -55.22 -37.01 49.66
N LYS A 313 -53.93 -36.80 49.98
CA LYS A 313 -53.36 -37.19 51.29
C LYS A 313 -54.01 -36.44 52.45
N GLN A 314 -54.25 -35.14 52.29
CA GLN A 314 -54.93 -34.32 53.29
C GLN A 314 -56.40 -34.71 53.44
N GLU A 315 -57.10 -34.95 52.33
CA GLU A 315 -58.50 -35.38 52.33
C GLU A 315 -58.66 -36.76 52.96
N LYS A 316 -57.81 -37.73 52.59
CA LYS A 316 -57.74 -39.06 53.22
C LYS A 316 -57.58 -38.92 54.74
N LYS A 317 -56.65 -38.09 55.21
CA LYS A 317 -56.43 -37.86 56.65
C LYS A 317 -57.68 -37.28 57.34
N CYS A 318 -58.32 -36.30 56.73
CA CYS A 318 -59.55 -35.67 57.24
C CYS A 318 -60.69 -36.71 57.35
N LYS A 319 -60.93 -37.48 56.29
CA LYS A 319 -61.96 -38.51 56.21
C LYS A 319 -61.70 -39.69 57.15
N HIS A 320 -60.44 -40.07 57.34
CA HIS A 320 -60.07 -41.09 58.30
C HIS A 320 -60.34 -40.65 59.75
N THR A 321 -60.13 -39.37 60.05
CA THR A 321 -60.46 -38.76 61.34
C THR A 321 -61.98 -38.69 61.55
N GLU A 322 -62.73 -38.28 60.52
CA GLU A 322 -64.20 -38.25 60.52
C GLU A 322 -64.79 -39.66 60.74
N LYS A 323 -64.27 -40.67 60.05
CA LYS A 323 -64.65 -42.08 60.22
C LYS A 323 -64.40 -42.53 61.66
N ALA A 324 -63.22 -42.26 62.21
CA ALA A 324 -62.87 -42.65 63.58
C ALA A 324 -63.82 -42.04 64.63
N GLN A 325 -64.16 -40.75 64.48
CA GLN A 325 -65.13 -40.07 65.36
C GLN A 325 -66.54 -40.68 65.25
N LYS A 326 -67.05 -40.91 64.03
CA LYS A 326 -68.38 -41.49 63.83
C LYS A 326 -68.46 -42.94 64.30
N SER A 327 -67.41 -43.73 64.09
CA SER A 327 -67.31 -45.10 64.61
C SER A 327 -67.34 -45.09 66.14
N SER A 328 -66.50 -44.27 66.77
CA SER A 328 -66.47 -44.12 68.24
C SER A 328 -67.84 -43.72 68.80
N MET A 329 -68.56 -42.81 68.13
CA MET A 329 -69.90 -42.40 68.54
C MET A 329 -70.96 -43.50 68.31
N ALA A 330 -70.82 -44.29 67.25
CA ALA A 330 -71.67 -45.46 67.01
C ALA A 330 -71.46 -46.55 68.08
N ASP A 331 -70.21 -46.77 68.50
CA ASP A 331 -69.82 -47.71 69.56
C ASP A 331 -70.33 -47.24 70.92
N PHE A 332 -70.17 -45.95 71.23
CA PHE A 332 -70.72 -45.34 72.44
C PHE A 332 -72.24 -45.48 72.52
N LEU A 333 -72.96 -45.23 71.42
CA LEU A 333 -74.41 -45.45 71.34
C LEU A 333 -74.78 -46.93 71.48
N SER A 334 -73.95 -47.84 70.96
CA SER A 334 -74.12 -49.28 71.13
C SER A 334 -74.12 -49.66 72.61
N ILE A 335 -73.11 -49.20 73.36
CA ILE A 335 -72.95 -49.45 74.80
C ILE A 335 -74.09 -48.80 75.59
N THR A 336 -74.42 -47.55 75.28
CA THR A 336 -75.49 -46.79 75.95
C THR A 336 -76.86 -47.45 75.78
N MET A 337 -77.15 -47.99 74.58
CA MET A 337 -78.38 -48.74 74.31
C MET A 337 -78.48 -50.04 75.10
N THR A 338 -77.35 -50.71 75.37
CA THR A 338 -77.32 -51.91 76.21
C THR A 338 -77.72 -51.59 77.65
N GLN A 339 -77.43 -50.36 78.13
CA GLN A 339 -77.73 -49.91 79.49
C GLN A 339 -79.15 -49.35 79.67
N THR A 340 -79.85 -48.86 78.63
CA THR A 340 -81.08 -48.04 78.77
C THR A 340 -82.43 -48.68 78.39
N ARG A 341 -82.55 -50.00 78.15
CA ARG A 341 -83.82 -50.70 77.78
C ARG A 341 -84.68 -49.96 76.71
N LYS A 342 -84.43 -50.28 75.43
CA LYS A 342 -85.26 -50.00 74.23
C LYS A 342 -85.64 -48.52 73.99
N ASN A 343 -84.63 -47.69 73.72
CA ASN A 343 -84.84 -46.35 73.15
C ASN A 343 -84.69 -46.37 71.61
N TYR A 344 -85.83 -46.41 70.91
CA TYR A 344 -85.90 -46.51 69.45
C TYR A 344 -85.18 -45.36 68.71
N ASN A 345 -85.19 -44.15 69.27
CA ASN A 345 -84.52 -42.99 68.68
C ASN A 345 -82.99 -43.13 68.67
N LEU A 346 -82.41 -43.69 69.74
CA LEU A 346 -80.96 -43.98 69.79
C LEU A 346 -80.58 -45.09 68.81
N GLN A 347 -81.44 -46.09 68.63
CA GLN A 347 -81.23 -47.18 67.67
C GLN A 347 -81.24 -46.69 66.22
N MET A 348 -82.17 -45.80 65.86
CA MET A 348 -82.20 -45.13 64.55
C MET A 348 -80.96 -44.24 64.32
N LYS A 349 -80.53 -43.49 65.34
CA LYS A 349 -79.32 -42.65 65.25
C LYS A 349 -78.05 -43.50 65.05
N ARG A 350 -77.94 -44.64 65.75
CA ARG A 350 -76.86 -45.61 65.57
C ARG A 350 -76.85 -46.23 64.17
N GLN A 351 -78.01 -46.65 63.65
CA GLN A 351 -78.10 -47.19 62.28
C GLN A 351 -77.66 -46.18 61.22
N ARG A 352 -78.05 -44.89 61.36
CA ARG A 352 -77.57 -43.82 60.47
C ARG A 352 -76.06 -43.63 60.56
N LEU A 353 -75.48 -43.66 61.76
CA LEU A 353 -74.02 -43.52 61.95
C LEU A 353 -73.26 -44.70 61.34
N VAL A 354 -73.71 -45.94 61.52
CA VAL A 354 -73.09 -47.12 60.89
C VAL A 354 -73.17 -47.04 59.37
N LYS A 355 -74.30 -46.57 58.82
CA LYS A 355 -74.43 -46.34 57.37
C LYS A 355 -73.42 -45.29 56.89
N GLN A 356 -73.30 -44.17 57.59
CA GLN A 356 -72.33 -43.11 57.28
C GLN A 356 -70.87 -43.59 57.40
N VAL A 357 -70.56 -44.49 58.33
CA VAL A 357 -69.23 -45.11 58.46
C VAL A 357 -68.92 -46.00 57.26
N ARG A 358 -69.89 -46.81 56.79
CA ARG A 358 -69.71 -47.62 55.56
C ARG A 358 -69.56 -46.76 54.31
N GLU A 359 -70.36 -45.70 54.17
CA GLU A 359 -70.23 -44.74 53.06
C GLU A 359 -68.83 -44.07 53.09
N LEU A 360 -68.31 -43.73 54.28
CA LEU A 360 -66.93 -43.22 54.43
C LEU A 360 -65.86 -44.27 54.13
N GLU A 361 -66.11 -45.56 54.39
CA GLU A 361 -65.20 -46.65 54.04
C GLU A 361 -65.09 -46.85 52.53
N GLU A 362 -66.22 -46.88 51.83
CA GLU A 362 -66.24 -46.97 50.37
C GLU A 362 -65.56 -45.75 49.73
N PHE A 363 -65.79 -44.56 50.28
CA PHE A 363 -65.12 -43.33 49.86
C PHE A 363 -63.60 -43.38 50.07
N LEU A 364 -63.13 -43.88 51.24
CA LEU A 364 -61.71 -44.03 51.54
C LEU A 364 -61.03 -45.06 50.61
N ILE A 365 -61.70 -46.16 50.27
CA ILE A 365 -61.20 -47.14 49.29
C ILE A 365 -61.09 -46.51 47.90
N GLY A 366 -62.06 -45.68 47.50
CA GLY A 366 -62.00 -44.88 46.27
C GLY A 366 -60.79 -43.94 46.26
N LEU A 367 -60.63 -43.15 47.32
CA LEU A 367 -59.49 -42.24 47.52
C LEU A 367 -58.14 -42.97 47.51
N GLU A 368 -58.06 -44.19 48.03
CA GLU A 368 -56.83 -45.01 48.00
C GLU A 368 -56.46 -45.46 46.60
N ARG A 369 -57.45 -45.81 45.77
CA ARG A 369 -57.21 -46.12 44.36
C ARG A 369 -56.77 -44.89 43.58
N GLU A 370 -57.41 -43.75 43.81
CA GLU A 370 -57.02 -42.48 43.19
C GLU A 370 -55.59 -42.06 43.61
N LEU A 371 -55.26 -42.20 44.90
CA LEU A 371 -53.90 -41.99 45.40
C LEU A 371 -52.87 -42.88 44.70
N SER A 372 -53.15 -44.18 44.59
CA SER A 372 -52.25 -45.13 43.90
C SER A 372 -52.03 -44.72 42.44
N ASN A 373 -53.10 -44.35 41.73
CA ASN A 373 -53.01 -43.93 40.33
C ASN A 373 -52.15 -42.64 40.18
N VAL A 374 -52.34 -41.66 41.07
CA VAL A 374 -51.54 -40.42 41.06
C VAL A 374 -50.07 -40.70 41.42
N GLU A 375 -49.79 -41.62 42.35
CA GLU A 375 -48.43 -42.04 42.70
C GLU A 375 -47.72 -42.73 41.53
N ASP A 376 -48.43 -43.59 40.78
CA ASP A 376 -47.91 -44.24 39.58
C ASP A 376 -47.64 -43.24 38.45
N GLU A 377 -48.58 -42.32 38.17
CA GLU A 377 -48.40 -41.26 37.18
C GLU A 377 -47.22 -40.34 37.51
N LEU A 378 -47.05 -40.01 38.79
CA LEU A 378 -45.94 -39.18 39.27
C LEU A 378 -44.59 -39.90 39.10
N MET A 379 -44.54 -41.22 39.34
CA MET A 379 -43.33 -42.00 39.10
C MET A 379 -42.93 -42.00 37.62
N VAL A 380 -43.90 -42.24 36.72
CA VAL A 380 -43.66 -42.24 35.26
C VAL A 380 -43.18 -40.86 34.81
N LYS A 381 -43.85 -39.78 35.22
CA LYS A 381 -43.47 -38.41 34.86
C LYS A 381 -42.11 -38.00 35.43
N SER A 382 -41.76 -38.48 36.61
CA SER A 382 -40.44 -38.28 37.22
C SER A 382 -39.32 -38.93 36.39
N GLN A 383 -39.54 -40.15 35.90
CA GLN A 383 -38.59 -40.81 34.99
C GLN A 383 -38.48 -40.08 33.64
N GLU A 384 -39.61 -39.63 33.07
CA GLU A 384 -39.61 -38.81 31.84
C GLU A 384 -38.79 -37.52 32.03
N ARG A 385 -38.91 -36.86 33.19
CA ARG A 385 -38.13 -35.66 33.53
C ARG A 385 -36.62 -35.92 33.50
N ILE A 386 -36.15 -37.00 34.11
CA ILE A 386 -34.72 -37.35 34.14
C ILE A 386 -34.18 -37.52 32.71
N LEU A 387 -34.88 -38.30 31.89
CA LEU A 387 -34.48 -38.56 30.50
C LEU A 387 -34.48 -37.29 29.63
N ILE A 388 -35.46 -36.40 29.81
CA ILE A 388 -35.47 -35.12 29.10
C ILE A 388 -34.37 -34.18 29.62
N ASN A 389 -34.07 -34.20 30.91
CA ASN A 389 -33.01 -33.37 31.48
C ASN A 389 -31.63 -33.76 30.92
N GLU A 390 -31.32 -35.06 30.82
CA GLU A 390 -30.11 -35.55 30.16
C GLU A 390 -30.02 -35.12 28.69
N LYS A 391 -31.15 -35.14 27.96
CA LYS A 391 -31.23 -34.64 26.58
C LYS A 391 -31.00 -33.13 26.49
N VAL A 392 -31.49 -32.36 27.46
CA VAL A 392 -31.23 -30.92 27.53
C VAL A 392 -29.74 -30.68 27.77
N GLU A 393 -29.11 -31.36 28.72
CA GLU A 393 -27.68 -31.19 28.99
C GLU A 393 -26.78 -31.53 27.79
N THR A 394 -27.07 -32.63 27.10
CA THR A 394 -26.35 -32.98 25.86
C THR A 394 -26.59 -31.97 24.74
N SER A 395 -27.83 -31.45 24.62
CA SER A 395 -28.16 -30.39 23.65
C SER A 395 -27.43 -29.08 23.95
N VAL A 396 -27.29 -28.71 25.23
CA VAL A 396 -26.53 -27.52 25.68
C VAL A 396 -25.07 -27.66 25.27
N LYS A 397 -24.41 -28.76 25.64
CA LYS A 397 -23.00 -29.01 25.30
C LYS A 397 -22.76 -28.95 23.78
N THR A 398 -23.66 -29.56 23.01
CA THR A 398 -23.57 -29.56 21.54
C THR A 398 -23.75 -28.16 20.96
N TYR A 399 -24.74 -27.40 21.44
CA TYR A 399 -24.96 -26.02 21.02
C TYR A 399 -23.78 -25.11 21.36
N ASP A 400 -23.26 -25.18 22.58
CA ASP A 400 -22.14 -24.34 23.02
C ASP A 400 -20.85 -24.63 22.23
N THR A 401 -20.58 -25.90 21.94
CA THR A 401 -19.44 -26.29 21.10
C THR A 401 -19.58 -25.73 19.68
N LEU A 402 -20.73 -25.94 19.04
CA LEU A 402 -21.00 -25.44 17.70
C LEU A 402 -20.99 -23.91 17.62
N LYS A 403 -21.48 -23.24 18.67
CA LYS A 403 -21.48 -21.77 18.77
C LYS A 403 -20.06 -21.22 18.89
N THR A 404 -19.23 -21.82 19.76
CA THR A 404 -17.83 -21.42 19.92
C THR A 404 -17.04 -21.61 18.62
N ASP A 405 -17.26 -22.73 17.93
CA ASP A 405 -16.64 -22.98 16.63
C ASP A 405 -17.12 -21.96 15.58
N PHE A 406 -18.41 -21.65 15.55
CA PHE A 406 -18.98 -20.64 14.65
C PHE A 406 -18.36 -19.24 14.87
N GLU A 407 -18.22 -18.80 16.12
CA GLU A 407 -17.59 -17.52 16.47
C GLU A 407 -16.13 -17.47 15.98
N LYS A 408 -15.34 -18.50 16.26
CA LYS A 408 -13.95 -18.61 15.76
C LYS A 408 -13.88 -18.60 14.23
N TYR A 409 -14.80 -19.28 13.56
CA TYR A 409 -14.88 -19.28 12.10
C TYR A 409 -15.22 -17.88 11.57
N SER A 410 -16.10 -17.15 12.24
CA SER A 410 -16.47 -15.78 11.88
C SER A 410 -15.29 -14.82 12.00
N ASP A 411 -14.55 -14.87 13.11
CA ASP A 411 -13.38 -14.01 13.33
C ASP A 411 -12.28 -14.26 12.29
N ASN A 412 -12.02 -15.53 11.96
CA ASN A 412 -11.05 -15.88 10.93
C ASN A 412 -11.49 -15.44 9.53
N LEU A 413 -12.81 -15.45 9.27
CA LEU A 413 -13.35 -14.97 8.02
C LEU A 413 -13.19 -13.45 7.89
N GLU A 414 -13.45 -12.69 8.95
CA GLU A 414 -13.25 -11.24 8.96
C GLU A 414 -11.79 -10.86 8.67
N LYS A 415 -10.84 -11.56 9.30
CA LYS A 415 -9.40 -11.37 9.01
C LYS A 415 -9.06 -11.65 7.54
N LEU A 416 -9.64 -12.71 6.97
CA LEU A 416 -9.42 -13.07 5.57
C LEU A 416 -10.07 -12.04 4.62
N GLU A 417 -11.23 -11.48 4.96
CA GLU A 417 -11.85 -10.38 4.22
C GLU A 417 -10.99 -9.12 4.25
N GLN A 418 -10.42 -8.78 5.42
CA GLN A 418 -9.48 -7.68 5.55
C GLN A 418 -8.23 -7.90 4.68
N GLU A 419 -7.64 -9.11 4.69
CA GLU A 419 -6.48 -9.44 3.85
C GLU A 419 -6.80 -9.27 2.35
N VAL A 420 -7.95 -9.78 1.88
CA VAL A 420 -8.39 -9.63 0.48
C VAL A 420 -8.60 -8.16 0.12
N ASN A 421 -9.19 -7.35 1.02
CA ASN A 421 -9.39 -5.93 0.79
C ASN A 421 -8.06 -5.17 0.70
N ILE A 422 -7.10 -5.48 1.57
CA ILE A 422 -5.76 -4.87 1.53
C ILE A 422 -5.06 -5.21 0.21
N LEU A 423 -5.05 -6.49 -0.20
CA LEU A 423 -4.45 -6.92 -1.45
C LEU A 423 -5.11 -6.27 -2.67
N SER A 424 -6.44 -6.13 -2.65
CA SER A 424 -7.20 -5.45 -3.71
C SER A 424 -6.86 -3.96 -3.77
N GLY A 425 -6.72 -3.31 -2.61
CA GLY A 425 -6.28 -1.92 -2.51
C GLY A 425 -4.86 -1.71 -3.04
N GLN A 426 -3.91 -2.55 -2.63
CA GLN A 426 -2.53 -2.53 -3.14
C GLN A 426 -2.46 -2.75 -4.65
N LEU A 427 -3.25 -3.70 -5.17
CA LEU A 427 -3.33 -3.95 -6.59
C LEU A 427 -3.85 -2.73 -7.36
N LEU A 428 -4.92 -2.08 -6.86
CA LEU A 428 -5.46 -0.87 -7.46
C LEU A 428 -4.41 0.24 -7.50
N GLN A 429 -3.68 0.44 -6.40
CA GLN A 429 -2.61 1.44 -6.32
C GLN A 429 -1.49 1.18 -7.34
N LEU A 430 -1.03 -0.07 -7.46
CA LEU A 430 -0.02 -0.45 -8.45
C LEU A 430 -0.53 -0.24 -9.89
N GLU A 431 -1.79 -0.56 -10.16
CA GLU A 431 -2.39 -0.34 -11.48
C GLU A 431 -2.56 1.15 -11.81
N ILE A 432 -2.84 2.00 -10.82
CA ILE A 432 -2.85 3.46 -10.98
C ILE A 432 -1.46 3.95 -11.36
N ILE A 433 -0.42 3.53 -10.64
CA ILE A 433 0.98 3.90 -10.93
C ILE A 433 1.35 3.51 -12.36
N GLN A 434 1.08 2.26 -12.75
CA GLN A 434 1.34 1.78 -14.09
C GLN A 434 0.60 2.62 -15.14
N THR A 435 -0.70 2.85 -14.92
CA THR A 435 -1.54 3.60 -15.87
C THR A 435 -1.09 5.04 -16.00
N TYR A 436 -0.72 5.68 -14.89
CA TYR A 436 -0.21 7.05 -14.87
C TYR A 436 1.06 7.16 -15.71
N LYS A 437 2.09 6.34 -15.43
CA LYS A 437 3.36 6.38 -16.17
C LYS A 437 3.22 6.02 -17.63
N THR A 438 2.40 5.03 -17.97
CA THR A 438 2.23 4.59 -19.37
C THR A 438 1.11 5.30 -20.11
N SER A 439 0.49 6.33 -19.53
CA SER A 439 -0.61 7.03 -20.20
C SER A 439 -0.10 7.74 -21.46
N PRO A 440 -0.86 7.73 -22.58
CA PRO A 440 -0.43 8.38 -23.81
C PRO A 440 -0.08 9.86 -23.61
N GLU A 441 -0.84 10.55 -22.77
CA GLU A 441 -0.65 11.97 -22.46
C GLU A 441 0.69 12.26 -21.77
N ASN A 442 1.14 11.37 -20.88
CA ASN A 442 2.44 11.50 -20.23
C ASN A 442 3.57 11.03 -21.16
N VAL A 443 3.37 9.93 -21.89
CA VAL A 443 4.36 9.43 -22.85
C VAL A 443 4.63 10.43 -23.97
N GLU A 444 3.60 11.13 -24.48
CA GLU A 444 3.75 12.19 -25.49
C GLU A 444 4.59 13.38 -25.00
N GLN A 445 4.67 13.63 -23.69
CA GLN A 445 5.49 14.70 -23.12
C GLN A 445 6.99 14.38 -23.13
N ILE A 446 7.35 13.10 -23.24
CA ILE A 446 8.76 12.68 -23.33
C ILE A 446 9.34 13.09 -24.68
N PHE A 447 8.58 12.96 -25.76
CA PHE A 447 9.05 13.24 -27.11
C PHE A 447 9.08 14.74 -27.41
N ASP A 448 9.92 15.13 -28.39
CA ASP A 448 9.84 16.47 -28.97
C ASP A 448 8.46 16.64 -29.63
N ARG A 449 7.62 17.56 -29.12
CA ARG A 449 6.37 17.91 -29.80
C ARG A 449 6.72 18.39 -31.21
N PRO A 450 6.10 17.85 -32.27
CA PRO A 450 6.30 18.38 -33.61
C PRO A 450 5.96 19.87 -33.59
N GLN A 451 6.96 20.73 -33.84
CA GLN A 451 6.73 22.17 -34.01
C GLN A 451 5.80 22.33 -35.23
N THR A 452 4.51 22.51 -34.95
CA THR A 452 3.41 22.62 -35.91
C THR A 452 3.04 21.34 -36.66
N VAL A 453 2.10 20.56 -36.10
CA VAL A 453 1.14 19.86 -36.97
C VAL A 453 0.25 20.93 -37.58
N LYS A 454 0.70 21.56 -38.67
CA LYS A 454 -0.20 22.32 -39.54
C LYS A 454 -1.21 21.32 -40.08
N LEU A 455 -2.41 21.29 -39.49
CA LEU A 455 -3.57 20.60 -40.06
C LEU A 455 -3.59 20.90 -41.55
N ALA A 456 -3.54 19.85 -42.38
CA ALA A 456 -3.59 19.99 -43.83
C ALA A 456 -4.75 20.92 -44.21
N PRO A 457 -4.58 21.85 -45.17
CA PRO A 457 -5.62 22.81 -45.55
C PRO A 457 -6.97 22.14 -45.84
N SER A 458 -6.92 20.93 -46.42
CA SER A 458 -8.08 20.08 -46.72
C SER A 458 -8.86 19.64 -45.47
N LEU A 459 -8.19 19.37 -44.35
CA LEU A 459 -8.82 19.02 -43.07
C LEU A 459 -9.41 20.25 -42.37
N LYS A 460 -8.72 21.40 -42.43
CA LYS A 460 -9.28 22.69 -41.96
C LYS A 460 -10.56 23.05 -42.73
N GLU A 461 -10.58 22.89 -44.05
CA GLU A 461 -11.78 23.10 -44.86
C GLU A 461 -12.90 22.10 -44.52
N LYS A 462 -12.59 20.82 -44.34
CA LYS A 462 -13.59 19.80 -43.95
C LYS A 462 -14.26 20.12 -42.62
N ILE A 463 -13.50 20.58 -41.62
CA ILE A 463 -14.02 21.01 -40.32
C ILE A 463 -14.88 22.28 -40.46
N LYS A 464 -14.45 23.24 -41.28
CA LYS A 464 -15.20 24.49 -41.54
C LYS A 464 -16.53 24.22 -42.26
N ARG A 465 -16.55 23.28 -43.21
CA ARG A 465 -17.76 22.84 -43.92
C ARG A 465 -18.71 22.07 -42.99
N LYS A 466 -18.20 21.22 -42.09
CA LYS A 466 -19.03 20.55 -41.07
C LYS A 466 -19.65 21.52 -40.06
N ARG A 467 -18.93 22.57 -39.64
CA ARG A 467 -19.49 23.62 -38.76
C ARG A 467 -20.55 24.49 -39.44
N LYS A 468 -20.48 24.70 -40.75
CA LYS A 468 -21.51 25.42 -41.52
C LYS A 468 -22.77 24.59 -41.83
N GLY A 469 -22.70 23.26 -41.69
CA GLY A 469 -23.82 22.35 -41.97
C GLY A 469 -24.62 21.90 -40.74
N LEU A 470 -24.25 22.37 -39.54
CA LEU A 470 -25.04 22.14 -38.33
C LEU A 470 -26.07 23.27 -38.20
N PRO A 471 -27.38 22.98 -38.20
CA PRO A 471 -28.37 23.99 -37.87
C PRO A 471 -28.12 24.46 -36.44
N VAL A 472 -28.03 25.77 -36.26
CA VAL A 472 -28.07 26.40 -34.94
C VAL A 472 -29.43 26.06 -34.36
N THR A 473 -29.51 25.08 -33.46
CA THR A 473 -30.63 24.98 -32.53
C THR A 473 -30.45 26.13 -31.55
N GLU A 474 -31.22 27.20 -31.75
CA GLU A 474 -31.41 28.25 -30.75
C GLU A 474 -31.88 27.60 -29.45
N SER A 475 -31.15 27.90 -28.36
CA SER A 475 -31.68 27.94 -27.00
C SER A 475 -31.38 29.32 -26.45
#